data_AF-E3S6K4-F1
#
_entry.id   AF-E3S6K4-F1
#
_cell.length_a   1.000
_cell.length_b   1.000
_cell.length_c   1.000
_cell.angle_alpha   90.00
_cell.angle_beta   90.00
_cell.angle_gamma   90.00
#
_symmetry.space_group_name_H-M   'P 1'
#
loop_
_entity.id
_entity.type
_entity.pdbx_description
1 polymer ?
#
loop_
_entity_poly.entity_id
_entity_poly.type
_entity_poly.pdbx_seq_one_letter_code
_entity_poly.pdbx_strand_id
1 'polypeptide(L)'
;MSGSGHKKRYTESNWPIKDMNGNNQTAQAVIFGLGSMFNHSTQEQNVGWMRDLRRQIITYRALRDIRRGEELCISYGSHLTFKDADPVPSTPPEEELEQLRMMEPY
;
A
#
# COMPACT_ATOMS: atom_id res chain seq x y z
N MET A 1 -9.29 10.13 -24.72
CA MET A 1 -7.88 10.03 -24.29
C MET A 1 -7.85 10.06 -22.76
N SER A 2 -7.96 8.89 -22.12
CA SER A 2 -7.93 8.79 -20.65
C SER A 2 -6.63 8.07 -20.29
N GLY A 3 -5.61 8.82 -19.90
CA GLY A 3 -4.37 8.28 -19.36
C GLY A 3 -4.64 7.81 -17.94
N SER A 4 -4.86 6.51 -17.77
CA SER A 4 -4.85 5.85 -16.46
C SER A 4 -3.46 6.04 -15.84
N GLY A 5 -3.34 7.09 -15.02
CA GLY A 5 -2.17 7.34 -14.19
C GLY A 5 -2.05 6.20 -13.20
N HIS A 6 -1.25 5.19 -13.56
CA HIS A 6 -0.87 4.13 -12.65
C HIS A 6 -0.20 4.80 -11.44
N LYS A 7 -0.94 4.92 -10.34
CA LYS A 7 -0.44 5.38 -9.06
C LYS A 7 0.63 4.37 -8.66
N LYS A 8 1.89 4.66 -8.97
CA LYS A 8 3.02 3.81 -8.58
C LYS A 8 2.99 3.71 -7.05
N ARG A 9 2.57 2.55 -6.54
CA ARG A 9 2.45 2.28 -5.10
C ARG A 9 3.84 1.96 -4.58
N TYR A 10 4.50 2.96 -4.03
CA TYR A 10 5.82 2.83 -3.41
C TYR A 10 5.67 2.50 -1.93
N THR A 11 6.52 1.62 -1.40
CA THR A 11 6.74 1.48 0.04
C THR A 11 7.22 2.81 0.62
N GLU A 12 6.89 3.09 1.88
CA GLU A 12 7.30 4.34 2.55
C GLU A 12 8.82 4.53 2.64
N SER A 13 9.60 3.43 2.58
CA SER A 13 11.07 3.44 2.58
C SER A 13 11.70 3.89 1.25
N ASN A 14 10.99 3.79 0.12
CA ASN A 14 11.52 4.17 -1.19
C ASN A 14 11.58 5.70 -1.33
N TRP A 15 12.74 6.32 -1.11
CA TRP A 15 12.90 7.77 -1.10
C TRP A 15 13.45 8.31 -2.43
N PRO A 16 12.75 9.22 -3.11
CA PRO A 16 13.23 9.78 -4.38
C PRO A 16 14.39 10.75 -4.14
N ILE A 17 15.45 10.60 -4.91
CA ILE A 17 16.62 11.48 -4.91
C ILE A 17 16.98 11.87 -6.36
N LYS A 18 17.77 12.94 -6.50
CA LYS A 18 18.41 13.29 -7.78
C LYS A 18 19.89 12.98 -7.70
N ASP A 19 20.43 12.37 -8.75
CA ASP A 19 21.87 12.18 -8.87
C ASP A 19 22.60 13.45 -9.35
N MET A 20 23.92 13.37 -9.47
CA MET A 20 24.76 14.49 -9.91
C MET A 20 24.40 14.99 -11.32
N ASN A 21 23.79 14.14 -12.14
CA ASN A 21 23.37 14.46 -13.51
C ASN A 21 21.91 14.95 -13.57
N GLY A 22 21.23 15.03 -12.43
CA GLY A 22 19.83 15.45 -12.32
C GLY A 22 18.81 14.35 -12.63
N ASN A 23 19.23 13.10 -12.84
CA ASN A 23 18.31 11.99 -13.09
C ASN A 23 17.65 11.54 -11.79
N ASN A 24 16.41 11.06 -11.90
CA ASN A 24 15.68 10.51 -10.76
C ASN A 24 16.24 9.14 -10.39
N GLN A 25 16.63 8.99 -9.13
CA GLN A 25 16.98 7.71 -8.53
C GLN A 25 16.14 7.46 -7.27
N THR A 26 16.15 6.22 -6.78
CA THR A 26 15.48 5.83 -5.54
C THR A 26 16.53 5.37 -4.53
N ALA A 27 16.57 6.00 -3.37
CA ALA A 27 17.33 5.55 -2.22
C ALA A 27 16.40 4.80 -1.23
N GLN A 28 16.99 4.02 -0.33
CA GLN A 28 16.26 3.51 0.84
C GLN A 28 16.40 4.49 1.99
N ALA A 29 15.28 4.81 2.63
CA ALA A 29 15.22 5.62 3.84
C ALA A 29 14.73 4.77 5.02
N VAL A 30 15.27 5.08 6.20
CA VAL A 30 14.78 4.54 7.48
C VAL A 30 13.94 5.62 8.14
N ILE A 31 12.71 5.28 8.54
CA ILE A 31 11.79 6.23 9.15
C ILE A 31 11.97 6.17 10.66
N PHE A 32 12.54 7.23 11.24
CA PHE A 32 12.72 7.31 12.68
C PHE A 32 11.42 7.52 13.46
N GLY A 33 11.50 7.41 14.79
CA GLY A 33 10.35 7.49 15.67
C GLY A 33 9.47 6.25 15.55
N LEU A 34 8.15 6.45 15.51
CA LEU A 34 7.18 5.36 15.43
C LEU A 34 6.89 4.90 14.00
N GLY A 35 7.40 5.61 12.98
CA GLY A 35 7.05 5.34 11.58
C GLY A 35 7.38 3.91 11.15
N SER A 36 8.60 3.44 11.42
CA SER A 36 9.01 2.05 11.13
C SER A 36 8.41 0.99 12.07
N MET A 37 7.50 1.35 12.97
CA MET A 37 6.78 0.41 13.84
C MET A 37 5.35 0.12 13.36
N PHE A 38 4.80 0.91 12.42
CA PHE A 38 3.45 0.66 11.91
C PHE A 38 3.43 -0.59 11.04
N ASN A 39 2.59 -1.55 11.40
CA ASN A 39 2.41 -2.77 10.64
C ASN A 39 1.62 -2.54 9.35
N HIS A 40 1.63 -3.55 8.48
CA HIS A 40 0.89 -3.55 7.24
C HIS A 40 -0.52 -4.13 7.42
N SER A 41 -1.52 -3.47 6.82
CA SER A 41 -2.76 -4.11 6.39
C SER A 41 -3.27 -3.44 5.11
N THR A 42 -3.75 -4.24 4.16
CA THR A 42 -4.54 -3.87 2.99
C THR A 42 -6.04 -3.73 3.29
N GLN A 43 -6.58 -4.45 4.28
CA GLN A 43 -7.99 -4.49 4.64
C GLN A 43 -8.34 -3.50 5.76
N GLU A 44 -7.55 -3.51 6.83
CA GLU A 44 -7.79 -2.71 8.05
C GLU A 44 -6.87 -1.48 8.13
N GLN A 45 -6.42 -0.97 6.97
CA GLN A 45 -5.62 0.26 6.93
C GLN A 45 -6.41 1.44 7.53
N ASN A 46 -5.88 2.03 8.60
CA ASN A 46 -6.48 3.20 9.26
C ASN A 46 -5.54 4.40 9.34
N VAL A 47 -4.27 4.24 8.96
CA VAL A 47 -3.28 5.33 8.85
C VAL A 47 -2.77 5.46 7.42
N GLY A 48 -2.78 6.69 6.91
CA GLY A 48 -2.11 7.07 5.67
C GLY A 48 -0.87 7.90 5.97
N TRP A 49 0.02 8.03 4.98
CA TRP A 49 1.23 8.81 5.11
C TRP A 49 1.51 9.67 3.88
N MET A 50 2.23 10.77 4.08
CA MET A 50 2.71 11.67 3.04
C MET A 50 4.17 12.05 3.30
N ARG A 51 4.90 12.39 2.25
CA ARG A 51 6.31 12.79 2.35
C ARG A 51 6.48 14.27 2.02
N ASP A 52 7.27 14.95 2.84
CA ASP A 52 7.89 16.22 2.49
C ASP A 52 9.35 15.97 2.11
N LEU A 53 9.62 15.96 0.80
CA LEU A 53 10.95 15.67 0.27
C LEU A 53 11.98 16.76 0.61
N ARG A 54 11.52 18.01 0.78
CA ARG A 54 12.39 19.15 1.09
C ARG A 54 12.84 19.10 2.55
N ARG A 55 11.92 18.74 3.45
CA ARG A 55 12.19 18.67 4.89
C ARG A 55 12.66 17.29 5.35
N GLN A 56 12.60 16.27 4.49
CA GLN A 56 12.91 14.88 4.80
C GLN A 56 12.05 14.31 5.94
N ILE A 57 10.73 14.58 5.86
CA ILE A 57 9.77 14.18 6.88
C ILE A 57 8.69 13.30 6.26
N ILE A 58 8.22 12.31 7.04
CA ILE A 58 6.97 11.60 6.79
C ILE A 58 5.93 12.04 7.83
N THR A 59 4.74 12.38 7.33
CA THR A 59 3.59 12.73 8.16
C THR A 59 2.55 11.62 8.07
N TYR A 60 2.24 11.01 9.21
CA TYR A 60 1.18 10.03 9.35
C TYR A 60 -0.14 10.71 9.75
N ARG A 61 -1.25 10.28 9.16
CA ARG A 61 -2.59 10.81 9.45
C ARG A 61 -3.62 9.70 9.46
N ALA A 62 -4.53 9.75 10.43
CA ALA A 62 -5.70 8.88 10.46
C ALA A 62 -6.54 9.08 9.18
N LEU A 63 -6.99 7.97 8.59
CA LEU A 63 -7.86 7.94 7.42
C LEU A 63 -9.34 7.96 7.80
N ARG A 64 -9.66 7.56 9.03
CA ARG A 64 -10.97 7.50 9.66
C ARG A 64 -10.81 7.66 11.16
N ASP A 65 -11.93 7.76 11.89
CA ASP A 65 -11.90 7.68 13.34
C ASP A 65 -11.33 6.32 13.78
N ILE A 66 -10.46 6.35 14.79
CA ILE A 66 -9.74 5.18 15.30
C ILE A 66 -10.15 4.96 16.75
N ARG A 67 -10.60 3.75 17.06
CA ARG A 67 -11.07 3.41 18.41
C ARG A 67 -9.87 3.19 19.34
N ARG A 68 -10.05 3.47 20.63
CA ARG A 68 -9.03 3.16 21.64
C ARG A 68 -8.75 1.65 21.63
N GLY A 69 -7.47 1.29 21.54
CA GLY A 69 -7.01 -0.11 21.52
C GLY A 69 -6.97 -0.74 20.13
N GLU A 70 -7.42 -0.05 19.10
CA GLU A 70 -7.25 -0.46 17.71
C GLU A 70 -5.78 -0.32 17.28
N GLU A 71 -5.24 -1.31 16.57
CA GLU A 71 -3.88 -1.24 16.01
C GLU A 71 -3.81 -0.23 14.86
N LEU A 72 -2.69 0.49 14.78
CA LEU A 72 -2.45 1.44 13.71
C LEU A 72 -1.69 0.75 12.57
N CYS A 73 -2.35 0.62 11.41
CA CYS A 73 -1.83 -0.06 10.24
C CYS A 73 -1.73 0.88 9.03
N ILE A 74 -0.65 0.73 8.27
CA ILE A 74 -0.42 1.43 7.01
C ILE A 74 -0.43 0.46 5.82
N SER A 75 -0.57 0.99 4.61
CA SER A 75 -0.28 0.21 3.40
C SER A 75 1.22 0.28 3.09
N TYR A 76 1.88 -0.88 3.00
CA TYR A 76 3.25 -1.01 2.48
C TYR A 76 3.28 -0.96 0.96
N GLY A 77 2.12 -1.04 0.29
CA GLY A 77 2.02 -1.13 -1.17
C GLY A 77 2.00 -2.58 -1.66
N SER A 78 1.94 -2.75 -2.98
CA SER A 78 1.63 -4.05 -3.61
C SER A 78 2.81 -4.99 -3.83
N HIS A 79 4.04 -4.57 -3.51
CA HIS A 79 5.25 -5.38 -3.69
C HIS A 79 5.86 -5.74 -2.35
N LEU A 80 5.19 -6.63 -1.61
CA LEU A 80 5.75 -7.24 -0.42
C LEU A 80 6.75 -8.33 -0.83
N THR A 81 7.88 -8.39 -0.11
CA THR A 81 8.86 -9.48 -0.25
C THR A 81 8.59 -10.64 0.71
N PHE A 82 7.45 -10.59 1.40
CA PHE A 82 6.98 -11.55 2.38
C PHE A 82 5.49 -11.83 2.16
N LYS A 83 4.99 -12.90 2.78
CA LYS A 83 3.56 -13.26 2.71
C LYS A 83 2.72 -12.19 3.40
N ASP A 84 1.73 -11.65 2.70
CA ASP A 84 0.80 -10.69 3.28
C ASP A 84 0.06 -11.29 4.47
N ALA A 85 -0.15 -10.47 5.50
CA ALA A 85 -0.87 -10.87 6.72
C ALA A 85 -2.38 -10.92 6.48
N ASP A 86 -2.88 -10.09 5.55
CA ASP A 86 -4.28 -10.10 5.20
C ASP A 86 -4.61 -11.31 4.32
N PRO A 87 -5.78 -11.95 4.54
CA PRO A 87 -6.25 -13.00 3.65
C PRO A 87 -6.53 -12.44 2.26
N VAL A 88 -6.28 -13.25 1.23
CA VAL A 88 -6.75 -12.91 -0.12
C VAL A 88 -8.27 -12.89 -0.06
N PRO A 89 -8.94 -11.81 -0.53
CA PRO A 89 -10.39 -11.79 -0.56
C PRO A 89 -10.90 -13.00 -1.35
N SER A 90 -11.79 -13.78 -0.75
CA SER A 90 -12.43 -14.92 -1.41
C SER A 90 -13.14 -14.42 -2.67
N THR A 91 -12.88 -15.02 -3.82
CA THR A 91 -13.70 -14.85 -5.02
C THR A 91 -15.17 -15.06 -4.65
N PRO A 92 -16.10 -14.16 -5.02
CA PRO A 92 -17.51 -14.37 -4.77
C PRO A 92 -17.96 -15.71 -5.40
N PRO A 93 -18.82 -16.49 -4.74
CA PRO A 93 -19.34 -17.77 -5.26
C PRO A 93 -19.99 -17.66 -6.66
N GLU A 94 -20.39 -16.44 -7.05
CA GLU A 94 -21.05 -16.14 -8.32
C GLU A 94 -20.17 -16.44 -9.53
N GLU A 95 -18.85 -16.21 -9.45
CA GLU A 95 -17.94 -16.47 -10.58
C GLU A 95 -17.67 -17.96 -10.81
N GLU A 96 -17.68 -18.76 -9.76
CA GLU A 96 -17.58 -20.23 -9.86
C GLU A 96 -18.88 -20.83 -10.41
N LEU A 97 -20.05 -20.36 -9.93
CA LEU A 97 -21.36 -20.77 -10.42
C LEU A 97 -21.57 -20.44 -11.90
N GLU A 98 -21.09 -19.27 -12.36
CA GLU A 98 -21.19 -18.86 -13.76
C GLU A 98 -20.27 -19.70 -14.65
N GLN A 99 -19.05 -20.04 -14.19
CA GLN A 99 -18.13 -20.93 -14.93
C GLN A 99 -18.68 -22.35 -15.06
N LEU A 100 -19.33 -22.88 -14.01
CA LEU A 100 -20.03 -24.16 -14.02
C LEU A 100 -21.23 -24.14 -14.98
N ARG A 101 -22.01 -23.04 -14.99
CA ARG A 101 -23.15 -22.87 -15.89
C ARG A 101 -22.75 -22.75 -17.37
N MET A 102 -21.52 -22.33 -17.64
CA MET A 102 -20.94 -22.22 -18.98
C MET A 102 -20.24 -23.50 -19.46
N MET A 103 -20.13 -24.53 -18.61
CA MET A 103 -19.50 -25.82 -18.94
C MET A 103 -20.51 -26.96 -19.19
N GLU A 104 -21.82 -26.76 -19.02
CA GLU A 104 -22.81 -27.76 -19.43
C GLU A 104 -23.15 -27.63 -20.93
N PRO A 105 -22.89 -28.65 -21.76
CA PRO A 105 -23.39 -28.68 -23.12
C PRO A 105 -24.87 -29.03 -23.09
N TYR A 106 -25.70 -28.17 -23.71
CA TYR A 106 -27.13 -28.41 -23.93
C TYR A 106 -27.39 -29.70 -24.73
#